data_AF-A0AAD0SIV9-F1
#
_entry.id   AF-A0AAD0SIV9-F1
#
_cell.length_a   1.000
_cell.length_b   1.000
_cell.length_c   1.000
_cell.angle_alpha   90.00
_cell.angle_beta   90.00
_cell.angle_gamma   90.00
#
_symmetry.space_group_name_H-M   'P 1'
#
loop_
_entity.id
_entity.type
_entity.pdbx_description
1 polymer ?
#
loop_
_entity_poly.entity_id
_entity_poly.type
_entity_poly.pdbx_seq_one_letter_code
_entity_poly.pdbx_strand_id
1 'polypeptide(L)'
;MRFSSLHIIGFTFCCLIMAGCQSSSSSRSANARATQDEQINQLASLVAAGKYLRTQCNRSDLPDDNTLMRGALRQGEKKGWDVSGFQMLPPLSDTLYEGLLKDGTPKDQQCSAFNLSVSPFLSAIRG
;
A
#
# COMPACT_ATOMS: atom_id res chain seq x y z
N MET A 1 -56.10 -26.76 41.19
CA MET A 1 -56.13 -25.33 40.76
C MET A 1 -55.60 -25.29 39.33
N ARG A 2 -56.34 -24.70 38.38
CA ARG A 2 -56.02 -24.67 36.93
C ARG A 2 -55.41 -23.32 36.55
N PHE A 3 -54.33 -23.32 35.77
CA PHE A 3 -53.96 -22.33 34.72
C PHE A 3 -52.90 -23.04 33.85
N SER A 4 -53.21 -23.51 32.63
CA SER A 4 -53.38 -22.79 31.35
C SER A 4 -52.08 -22.21 30.77
N SER A 5 -51.71 -22.75 29.60
CA SER A 5 -51.13 -22.14 28.40
C SER A 5 -50.24 -20.90 28.55
N LEU A 6 -49.01 -20.96 28.01
CA LEU A 6 -48.62 -20.19 26.81
C LEU A 6 -47.16 -20.47 26.39
N HIS A 7 -46.96 -20.74 25.10
CA HIS A 7 -45.70 -20.54 24.38
C HIS A 7 -45.12 -19.15 24.63
N ILE A 8 -43.84 -19.05 25.01
CA ILE A 8 -42.94 -17.92 24.70
C ILE A 8 -41.52 -18.54 24.64
N ILE A 9 -41.06 -19.02 23.49
CA ILE A 9 -40.23 -18.27 22.53
C ILE A 9 -39.09 -17.55 23.23
N GLY A 10 -37.85 -17.86 22.88
CA GLY A 10 -36.78 -16.89 23.09
C GLY A 10 -35.43 -17.51 23.36
N PHE A 11 -34.83 -18.04 22.30
CA PHE A 11 -33.50 -17.58 21.90
C PHE A 11 -32.57 -17.29 23.08
N THR A 12 -31.97 -18.34 23.65
CA THR A 12 -30.82 -18.23 24.56
C THR A 12 -29.66 -17.66 23.74
N PHE A 13 -29.71 -16.33 23.60
CA PHE A 13 -28.75 -15.50 22.91
C PHE A 13 -27.45 -15.62 23.68
N CYS A 14 -26.56 -16.46 23.15
CA CYS A 14 -25.18 -16.57 23.53
C CYS A 14 -24.57 -15.16 23.43
N CYS A 15 -24.40 -14.51 24.58
CA CYS A 15 -23.61 -13.29 24.72
C CYS A 15 -22.15 -13.63 24.44
N LEU A 16 -21.83 -13.82 23.15
CA LEU A 16 -20.51 -13.63 22.60
C LEU A 16 -20.21 -12.14 22.75
N ILE A 17 -19.61 -11.82 23.88
CA ILE A 17 -18.80 -10.64 24.09
C ILE A 17 -17.75 -10.58 22.97
N MET A 18 -18.11 -9.93 21.86
CA MET A 18 -17.11 -9.31 21.00
C MET A 18 -16.42 -8.26 21.86
N ALA A 19 -15.32 -8.63 22.50
CA ALA A 19 -14.24 -7.70 22.74
C ALA A 19 -13.76 -7.23 21.36
N GLY A 20 -14.45 -6.24 20.80
CA GLY A 20 -13.95 -5.52 19.65
C GLY A 20 -12.58 -4.99 20.04
N CYS A 21 -11.55 -5.36 19.29
CA CYS A 21 -10.29 -4.66 19.33
C CYS A 21 -10.59 -3.20 18.96
N GLN A 22 -10.83 -2.36 19.96
CA GLN A 22 -10.58 -0.93 19.87
C GLN A 22 -9.06 -0.78 19.83
N SER A 23 -8.46 -1.24 18.73
CA SER A 23 -7.15 -0.76 18.34
C SER A 23 -7.35 0.73 18.12
N SER A 24 -6.74 1.52 18.99
CA SER A 24 -6.55 2.95 18.86
C SER A 24 -5.67 3.25 17.64
N SER A 25 -6.09 2.83 16.45
CA SER A 25 -5.67 3.47 15.23
C SER A 25 -6.51 4.73 15.12
N SER A 26 -5.87 5.85 15.46
CA SER A 26 -6.30 7.19 15.06
C SER A 26 -7.04 7.09 13.73
N SER A 27 -8.34 7.34 13.76
CA SER A 27 -9.18 7.39 12.58
C SER A 27 -8.68 8.55 11.73
N ARG A 28 -7.63 8.32 10.92
CA ARG A 28 -7.30 9.15 9.78
C ARG A 28 -8.55 9.10 8.91
N SER A 29 -9.33 10.17 9.05
CA SER A 29 -10.46 10.49 8.19
C SER A 29 -10.11 10.10 6.77
N ALA A 30 -11.00 9.37 6.10
CA ALA A 30 -10.86 9.02 4.68
C ALA A 30 -10.75 10.27 3.76
N ASN A 31 -10.85 11.49 4.32
CA ASN A 31 -10.68 12.78 3.68
C ASN A 31 -9.44 13.58 4.13
N ALA A 32 -8.55 13.04 4.98
CA ALA A 32 -7.31 13.72 5.30
C ALA A 32 -6.36 13.66 4.09
N ARG A 33 -6.01 14.83 3.52
CA ARG A 33 -4.99 14.91 2.47
C ARG A 33 -3.68 14.37 3.02
N ALA A 34 -3.04 13.46 2.27
CA ALA A 34 -1.71 12.96 2.61
C ALA A 34 -0.73 14.14 2.73
N THR A 35 0.14 14.10 3.73
CA THR A 35 1.21 15.10 3.86
C THR A 35 2.20 14.96 2.70
N GLN A 36 2.98 16.00 2.41
CA GLN A 36 4.00 15.94 1.35
C GLN A 36 4.97 14.77 1.57
N ASP A 37 5.41 14.53 2.82
CA ASP A 37 6.31 13.41 3.13
C ASP A 37 5.64 12.05 2.88
N GLU A 38 4.35 11.89 3.21
CA GLU A 38 3.60 10.67 2.91
C GLU A 38 3.48 10.44 1.40
N GLN A 39 3.25 11.51 0.63
CA GLN A 39 3.18 11.46 -0.83
C GLN A 39 4.54 11.04 -1.43
N ILE A 40 5.63 11.66 -0.97
CA ILE A 40 6.99 11.32 -1.40
C ILE A 40 7.32 9.87 -1.05
N ASN A 41 7.01 9.40 0.17
CA ASN A 41 7.23 8.02 0.59
C ASN A 41 6.48 7.01 -0.29
N GLN A 42 5.23 7.30 -0.63
CA GLN A 42 4.42 6.44 -1.49
C GLN A 42 5.04 6.32 -2.89
N LEU A 43 5.40 7.45 -3.51
CA LEU A 43 6.03 7.44 -4.83
C LEU A 43 7.42 6.79 -4.80
N ALA A 44 8.23 7.05 -3.78
CA ALA A 44 9.56 6.48 -3.64
C ALA A 44 9.50 4.96 -3.52
N SER A 45 8.51 4.45 -2.77
CA SER A 45 8.27 3.01 -2.63
C SER A 45 7.92 2.36 -3.97
N LEU A 46 7.12 3.02 -4.81
CA LEU A 46 6.78 2.54 -6.16
C LEU A 46 8.01 2.50 -7.08
N VAL A 47 8.84 3.55 -7.04
CA VAL A 47 10.08 3.62 -7.83
C VAL A 47 11.06 2.53 -7.38
N ALA A 48 11.29 2.39 -6.07
CA ALA A 48 12.18 1.40 -5.50
C ALA A 48 11.75 -0.03 -5.85
N ALA A 49 10.46 -0.36 -5.69
CA ALA A 49 9.92 -1.67 -6.05
C ALA A 49 9.98 -1.94 -7.56
N GLY A 50 9.71 -0.93 -8.41
CA GLY A 50 9.86 -1.04 -9.86
C GLY A 50 11.31 -1.31 -10.28
N LYS A 51 12.26 -0.60 -9.67
CA LYS A 51 13.71 -0.82 -9.85
C LYS A 51 14.11 -2.23 -9.40
N TYR A 52 13.64 -2.66 -8.22
CA TYR A 52 13.88 -4.01 -7.70
C TYR A 52 13.35 -5.10 -8.65
N LEU A 53 12.14 -4.95 -9.17
CA LEU A 53 11.60 -5.90 -10.15
C LEU A 53 12.49 -5.98 -11.40
N ARG A 54 12.94 -4.84 -11.93
CA ARG A 54 13.82 -4.81 -13.11
C ARG A 54 15.16 -5.49 -12.85
N THR A 55 15.80 -5.22 -11.70
CA THR A 55 17.18 -5.65 -11.43
C THR A 55 17.28 -7.01 -10.77
N GLN A 56 16.34 -7.39 -9.91
CA GLN A 56 16.40 -8.61 -9.09
C GLN A 56 15.45 -9.72 -9.57
N CYS A 57 14.37 -9.35 -10.27
CA CYS A 57 13.26 -10.24 -10.61
C CYS A 57 13.13 -10.55 -12.10
N ASN A 58 14.18 -10.34 -12.90
CA ASN A 58 14.22 -10.63 -14.34
C ASN A 58 13.14 -9.92 -15.17
N ARG A 59 12.65 -8.75 -14.71
CA ARG A 59 11.67 -7.93 -15.43
C ARG A 59 12.35 -6.94 -16.37
N SER A 60 13.06 -7.45 -17.37
CA SER A 60 13.75 -6.63 -18.39
C SER A 60 12.80 -5.85 -19.30
N ASP A 61 11.50 -6.16 -19.25
CA ASP A 61 10.41 -5.42 -19.90
C ASP A 61 10.09 -4.08 -19.22
N LEU A 62 10.66 -3.81 -18.04
CA LEU A 62 10.45 -2.56 -17.30
C LEU A 62 11.42 -1.47 -17.75
N PRO A 63 10.97 -0.21 -17.76
CA PRO A 63 11.79 0.89 -18.24
C PRO A 63 12.89 1.26 -17.22
N ASP A 64 13.78 2.17 -17.63
CA ASP A 64 14.87 2.67 -16.81
C ASP A 64 14.42 3.47 -15.58
N ASP A 65 15.36 3.75 -14.66
CA ASP A 65 15.10 4.45 -13.39
C ASP A 65 14.53 5.86 -13.61
N ASN A 66 14.98 6.55 -14.65
CA ASN A 66 14.50 7.88 -15.00
C ASN A 66 13.02 7.84 -15.42
N THR A 67 12.60 6.81 -16.14
CA THR A 67 11.22 6.62 -16.57
C THR A 67 10.33 6.19 -15.41
N LEU A 68 10.82 5.32 -14.52
CA LEU A 68 10.13 5.01 -13.26
C LEU A 68 9.89 6.29 -12.43
N MET A 69 10.91 7.13 -12.30
CA MET A 69 10.85 8.39 -11.57
C MET A 69 9.82 9.36 -12.16
N ARG A 70 9.90 9.63 -13.47
CA ARG A 70 8.92 10.48 -14.17
C ARG A 70 7.52 9.91 -14.07
N GLY A 71 7.38 8.60 -14.17
CA GLY A 71 6.12 7.89 -14.03
C GLY A 71 5.49 8.10 -12.65
N ALA A 72 6.30 8.05 -11.59
CA ALA A 72 5.86 8.31 -10.22
C ALA A 72 5.40 9.77 -10.05
N LEU A 73 6.16 10.74 -10.56
CA LEU A 73 5.76 12.15 -10.53
C LEU A 73 4.44 12.39 -11.27
N ARG A 74 4.27 11.83 -12.48
CA ARG A 74 3.00 11.87 -13.22
C ARG A 74 1.83 11.25 -12.46
N GLN A 75 2.08 10.21 -11.66
CA GLN A 75 1.06 9.63 -10.78
C GLN A 75 0.66 10.58 -9.66
N GLY A 76 1.64 11.30 -9.08
CA GLY A 76 1.37 12.37 -8.13
C GLY A 76 0.52 13.49 -8.74
N GLU A 77 0.87 13.95 -9.94
CA GLU A 77 0.12 14.97 -10.68
C GLU A 77 -1.32 14.51 -10.96
N LYS A 78 -1.52 13.27 -11.41
CA LYS A 78 -2.86 12.68 -11.63
C LYS A 78 -3.70 12.61 -10.35
N LYS A 79 -3.06 12.55 -9.17
CA LYS A 79 -3.71 12.60 -7.85
C LYS A 79 -3.96 14.03 -7.37
N GLY A 80 -3.57 15.04 -8.15
CA GLY A 80 -3.69 16.46 -7.80
C GLY A 80 -2.66 16.93 -6.76
N TRP A 81 -1.52 16.24 -6.66
CA TRP A 81 -0.43 16.63 -5.77
C TRP A 81 0.48 17.66 -6.45
N ASP A 82 0.99 18.61 -5.66
CA ASP A 82 2.05 19.51 -6.10
C ASP A 82 3.41 18.79 -6.00
N VAL A 83 3.89 18.29 -7.13
CA VAL A 83 5.15 17.54 -7.20
C VAL A 83 6.38 18.44 -7.37
N SER A 84 6.20 19.75 -7.48
CA SER A 84 7.32 20.69 -7.67
C SER A 84 8.30 20.70 -6.49
N GLY A 85 7.83 20.33 -5.29
CA GLY A 85 8.62 20.21 -4.06
C GLY A 85 9.19 18.81 -3.77
N PHE A 86 9.15 17.86 -4.71
CA PHE A 86 9.52 16.46 -4.45
C PHE A 86 11.02 16.20 -4.66
N GLN A 87 11.90 17.12 -4.24
CA GLN A 87 13.36 16.96 -4.39
C GLN A 87 13.90 15.71 -3.67
N MET A 88 13.22 15.27 -2.60
CA MET A 88 13.60 14.08 -1.83
C MET A 88 13.19 12.76 -2.48
N LEU A 89 12.39 12.77 -3.56
CA LEU A 89 11.91 11.55 -4.19
C LEU A 89 13.06 10.67 -4.74
N PRO A 90 14.05 11.19 -5.50
CA PRO A 90 15.18 10.37 -5.94
C PRO A 90 16.01 9.75 -4.80
N PRO A 91 16.59 10.52 -3.85
CA PRO A 91 17.42 9.93 -2.80
C PRO A 91 16.65 8.98 -1.88
N LEU A 92 15.36 9.23 -1.64
CA LEU A 92 14.54 8.29 -0.87
C LEU A 92 14.28 6.99 -1.63
N SER A 93 14.03 7.07 -2.94
CA SER A 93 13.82 5.88 -3.77
C SER A 93 15.05 4.97 -3.77
N ASP A 94 16.25 5.55 -3.87
CA ASP A 94 17.49 4.80 -3.80
C ASP A 94 17.72 4.21 -2.40
N THR A 95 17.44 4.98 -1.34
CA THR A 95 17.52 4.50 0.05
C THR A 95 16.60 3.29 0.28
N LEU A 96 15.35 3.35 -0.21
CA LEU A 96 14.39 2.25 -0.09
C LEU A 96 14.83 1.04 -0.92
N TYR A 97 15.35 1.24 -2.13
CA TYR A 97 15.89 0.16 -2.95
C TYR A 97 17.04 -0.57 -2.25
N GLU A 98 18.01 0.17 -1.69
CA GLU A 98 19.10 -0.40 -0.91
C GLU A 98 18.60 -1.14 0.34
N GLY A 99 17.50 -0.65 0.94
CA GLY A 99 16.79 -1.34 2.00
C GLY A 99 16.26 -2.70 1.56
N LEU A 100 15.60 -2.77 0.40
CA LEU A 100 15.07 -4.03 -0.16
C LEU A 100 16.16 -5.05 -0.47
N LEU A 101 17.36 -4.60 -0.87
CA LEU A 101 18.50 -5.50 -1.11
C LEU A 101 19.04 -6.14 0.19
N LYS A 102 18.86 -5.46 1.31
CA LYS A 102 19.33 -5.88 2.65
C LYS A 102 18.21 -6.49 3.47
N ASP A 103 16.97 -6.42 2.98
CA ASP A 103 15.81 -7.01 3.62
C ASP A 103 15.96 -8.53 3.66
N GLY A 104 15.65 -9.13 4.82
CA GLY A 104 15.81 -10.56 5.04
C GLY A 104 14.77 -11.42 4.32
N THR A 105 13.77 -10.81 3.66
CA THR A 105 12.74 -11.52 2.93
C THR A 105 13.34 -12.22 1.69
N PRO A 106 13.05 -13.51 1.47
CA PRO A 106 13.49 -14.23 0.28
C PRO A 106 13.14 -13.49 -1.02
N LYS A 107 14.09 -13.48 -1.97
CA LYS A 107 13.96 -12.73 -3.22
C LYS A 107 12.70 -13.11 -4.01
N ASP A 108 12.37 -14.39 -4.09
CA ASP A 108 11.17 -14.91 -4.75
C ASP A 108 9.87 -14.41 -4.11
N GLN A 109 9.85 -14.29 -2.78
CA GLN A 109 8.73 -13.69 -2.05
C GLN A 109 8.63 -12.18 -2.33
N GLN A 110 9.74 -11.43 -2.33
CA GLN A 110 9.74 -10.02 -2.71
C GLN A 110 9.25 -9.82 -4.16
N CYS A 111 9.78 -10.62 -5.10
CA CYS A 111 9.40 -10.55 -6.51
C CYS A 111 7.93 -10.86 -6.74
N SER A 112 7.38 -11.91 -6.10
CA SER A 112 5.96 -12.25 -6.23
C SER A 112 5.06 -11.17 -5.62
N ALA A 113 5.41 -10.66 -4.43
CA ALA A 113 4.66 -9.59 -3.78
C ALA A 113 4.64 -8.29 -4.62
N PHE A 114 5.80 -7.85 -5.12
CA PHE A 114 5.88 -6.64 -5.95
C PHE A 114 5.22 -6.81 -7.31
N ASN A 115 5.37 -7.97 -7.98
CA ASN A 115 4.70 -8.20 -9.26
C ASN A 115 3.18 -8.03 -9.17
N LEU A 116 2.57 -8.32 -8.02
CA LEU A 116 1.15 -8.09 -7.77
C LEU A 116 0.88 -6.63 -7.39
N SER A 117 1.58 -6.11 -6.37
CA SER A 117 1.23 -4.83 -5.75
C SER A 117 1.56 -3.60 -6.60
N VAL A 118 2.64 -3.64 -7.40
CA VAL A 118 3.03 -2.49 -8.24
C VAL A 118 2.57 -2.61 -9.71
N SER A 119 1.87 -3.68 -10.07
CA SER A 119 1.34 -3.87 -11.44
C SER A 119 0.51 -2.68 -11.97
N PRO A 120 -0.39 -2.04 -11.18
CA PRO A 120 -1.13 -0.87 -11.64
C PRO A 120 -0.23 0.32 -11.98
N PHE A 121 0.80 0.56 -11.14
CA PHE A 121 1.78 1.60 -11.39
C PHE A 121 2.57 1.34 -12.67
N LEU A 122 3.11 0.12 -12.82
CA LEU A 122 3.90 -0.27 -14.00
C LEU A 122 3.10 -0.22 -15.29
N SER A 123 1.81 -0.58 -15.24
CA SER A 123 0.92 -0.49 -16.40
C SER A 123 0.70 0.97 -16.82
N ALA A 124 0.54 1.86 -15.85
CA ALA A 124 0.23 3.26 -16.11
C ALA A 124 1.42 4.12 -16.59
N ILE A 125 2.66 3.59 -16.53
CA ILE A 125 3.87 4.29 -17.01
C ILE A 125 4.39 3.75 -18.36
N ARG A 126 3.83 2.62 -18.84
CA ARG A 126 4.14 2.06 -20.17
C ARG A 126 3.32 2.70 -21.29
N GLY A 127 2.16 3.28 -20.97
CA GLY A 127 1.31 4.04 -21.90
C GLY A 127 1.60 5.53 -21.85
#